data_AF-A0A519T372-F1
#
_entry.id   AF-A0A519T372-F1
#
_cell.length_a   1.000
_cell.length_b   1.000
_cell.length_c   1.000
_cell.angle_alpha   90.00
_cell.angle_beta   90.00
_cell.angle_gamma   90.00
#
_symmetry.space_group_name_H-M   'P 1'
#
loop_
_entity.id
_entity.type
_entity.pdbx_description
1 polymer ?
#
loop_
_entity_poly.entity_id
_entity_poly.type
_entity_poly.pdbx_seq_one_letter_code
_entity_poly.pdbx_strand_id
1 'polypeptide(L)'
;GLVGAESAKFLQDSIAQFTLQQKTGLATAIGLGTLTFAATTFFVTLQESINDIWNLKVKTEGIGIWDFVRQRLLSFGLILSVALLLLISFVVSALLSVFTGYLQRLLPEVGLVAIKAVDFVLSLVVTTLLFGMIYRFLPDAIIRWRDVGVGAFITAALFILGKYLISFYISQANPGSAFGAAGSAIVLLVWINYSSLIIFFGAEFTQEFADAFGQRIQPKSHAVRVELREVPPGESEGEKASGRPPSTGSWKG
;
A
#
# COMPACT_ATOMS: atom_id res chain seq x y z
N GLY A 1 18.43 -21.63 24.60
CA GLY A 1 16.98 -21.53 24.37
C GLY A 1 16.65 -22.30 23.11
N LEU A 2 15.70 -23.23 23.18
CA LEU A 2 15.33 -24.19 22.13
C LEU A 2 15.02 -23.55 20.75
N VAL A 3 14.62 -22.27 20.72
CA VAL A 3 14.31 -21.51 19.50
C VAL A 3 15.53 -21.27 18.59
N GLY A 4 16.73 -21.15 19.15
CA GLY A 4 17.95 -20.85 18.38
C GLY A 4 18.46 -22.04 17.55
N ALA A 5 18.35 -23.26 18.06
CA ALA A 5 18.83 -24.46 17.38
C ALA A 5 17.92 -24.85 16.21
N GLU A 6 16.60 -24.74 16.38
CA GLU A 6 15.61 -25.07 15.36
C GLU A 6 15.60 -24.02 14.23
N SER A 7 15.72 -22.74 14.57
CA SER A 7 15.84 -21.65 13.59
C SER A 7 17.16 -21.72 12.81
N ALA A 8 18.27 -22.05 13.49
CA ALA A 8 19.56 -22.24 12.85
C ALA A 8 19.56 -23.44 11.90
N LYS A 9 18.93 -24.55 12.31
CA LYS A 9 18.78 -25.74 11.47
C LYS A 9 17.89 -25.48 10.26
N PHE A 10 16.78 -24.75 10.42
CA PHE A 10 15.93 -24.32 9.31
C PHE A 10 16.68 -23.44 8.29
N LEU A 11 17.49 -22.48 8.77
CA LEU A 11 18.33 -21.65 7.90
C LEU A 11 19.39 -22.50 7.19
N GLN A 12 20.03 -23.44 7.90
CA GLN A 12 21.03 -24.33 7.33
C GLN A 12 20.43 -25.27 6.27
N ASP A 13 19.26 -25.86 6.54
CA ASP A 13 18.53 -26.73 5.61
C ASP A 13 18.04 -25.94 4.38
N SER A 14 17.61 -24.69 4.57
CA SER A 14 17.23 -23.79 3.47
C SER A 14 18.43 -23.44 2.57
N ILE A 15 19.59 -23.11 3.17
CA ILE A 15 20.83 -22.82 2.43
C ILE A 15 21.35 -24.08 1.71
N ALA A 16 21.29 -25.24 2.37
CA ALA A 16 21.68 -26.51 1.78
C ALA A 16 20.77 -26.91 0.60
N GLN A 17 19.46 -26.71 0.71
CA GLN A 17 18.52 -26.90 -0.41
C GLN A 17 18.77 -25.95 -1.58
N PHE A 18 19.11 -24.69 -1.30
CA PHE A 18 19.49 -23.73 -2.34
C PHE A 18 20.77 -24.11 -3.07
N THR A 19 21.73 -24.72 -2.36
CA THR A 19 23.02 -25.14 -2.93
C THR A 19 22.90 -26.42 -3.77
N LEU A 20 21.92 -27.29 -3.45
CA LEU A 20 21.67 -28.54 -4.18
C LEU A 20 20.74 -28.38 -5.38
N GLN A 21 19.91 -27.33 -5.43
CA GLN A 21 19.15 -26.99 -6.63
C GLN A 21 20.04 -26.29 -7.66
N GLN A 22 20.69 -27.07 -8.54
CA GLN A 22 21.07 -26.57 -9.86
C GLN A 22 19.79 -26.17 -10.62
N LYS A 23 19.26 -24.98 -10.34
CA LYS A 23 18.18 -24.42 -11.16
C LYS A 23 18.76 -24.12 -12.54
N THR A 24 18.28 -24.83 -13.54
CA THR A 24 18.50 -24.53 -14.95
C THR A 24 18.25 -23.04 -15.15
N GLY A 25 19.21 -22.28 -15.69
CA GLY A 25 19.14 -20.81 -15.77
C GLY A 25 17.83 -20.28 -16.38
N LEU A 26 17.18 -21.08 -17.24
CA LEU A 26 15.85 -20.84 -17.79
C LEU A 26 14.73 -20.77 -16.74
N ALA A 27 14.69 -21.68 -15.77
CA ALA A 27 13.65 -21.67 -14.72
C ALA A 27 13.78 -20.44 -13.81
N THR A 28 15.00 -20.04 -13.48
CA THR A 28 15.28 -18.80 -12.74
C THR A 28 14.89 -17.56 -13.54
N ALA A 29 15.22 -17.52 -14.84
CA ALA A 29 14.86 -16.41 -15.72
C ALA A 29 13.34 -16.26 -15.86
N ILE A 30 12.61 -17.37 -16.07
CA ILE A 30 11.14 -17.37 -16.15
C ILE A 30 10.53 -16.94 -14.82
N GLY A 31 11.02 -17.46 -13.69
CA GLY A 31 10.53 -17.09 -12.37
C GLY A 31 10.73 -15.60 -12.07
N LEU A 32 11.92 -15.07 -12.37
CA LEU A 32 12.24 -13.65 -12.18
C LEU A 32 11.40 -12.75 -13.10
N GLY A 33 11.23 -13.14 -14.36
CA GLY A 33 10.36 -12.44 -15.31
C GLY A 33 8.91 -12.41 -14.86
N THR A 34 8.39 -13.55 -14.42
CA THR A 34 7.01 -13.68 -13.90
C THR A 34 6.80 -12.82 -12.67
N LEU A 35 7.74 -12.82 -11.73
CA LEU A 35 7.66 -12.03 -10.49
C LEU A 35 7.72 -10.52 -10.77
N THR A 36 8.61 -10.10 -11.67
CA THR A 36 8.73 -8.69 -12.09
C THR A 36 7.46 -8.21 -12.78
N PHE A 37 6.89 -9.05 -13.65
CA PHE A 37 5.63 -8.76 -14.33
C PHE A 37 4.49 -8.64 -13.32
N ALA A 38 4.32 -9.63 -12.44
CA ALA A 38 3.26 -9.62 -11.42
C ALA A 38 3.34 -8.41 -10.50
N ALA A 39 4.54 -8.06 -10.03
CA ALA A 39 4.76 -6.87 -9.20
C ALA A 39 4.42 -5.58 -9.96
N THR A 40 4.86 -5.46 -11.22
CA THR A 40 4.56 -4.28 -12.06
C THR A 40 3.07 -4.13 -12.27
N THR A 41 2.38 -5.22 -12.63
CA THR A 41 0.92 -5.23 -12.82
C THR A 41 0.20 -4.82 -11.54
N PHE A 42 0.57 -5.39 -10.39
CA PHE A 42 -0.02 -5.01 -9.11
C PHE A 42 0.12 -3.52 -8.82
N PHE A 43 1.30 -2.93 -9.02
CA PHE A 43 1.51 -1.50 -8.79
C PHE A 43 0.68 -0.62 -9.73
N VAL A 44 0.60 -0.98 -11.02
CA VAL A 44 -0.23 -0.27 -12.00
C VAL A 44 -1.69 -0.32 -11.59
N THR A 45 -2.21 -1.52 -11.27
CA THR A 45 -3.60 -1.68 -10.84
C THR A 45 -3.89 -0.93 -9.54
N LEU A 46 -2.95 -0.89 -8.60
CA LEU A 46 -3.11 -0.13 -7.35
C LEU A 46 -3.13 1.39 -7.62
N GLN A 47 -2.26 1.88 -8.51
CA GLN A 47 -2.27 3.28 -8.95
C GLN A 47 -3.58 3.65 -9.64
N GLU A 48 -4.05 2.84 -10.58
CA GLU A 48 -5.33 3.02 -11.27
C GLU A 48 -6.49 3.04 -10.28
N SER A 49 -6.52 2.12 -9.33
CA SER A 49 -7.58 2.06 -8.31
C SER A 49 -7.62 3.33 -7.44
N ILE A 50 -6.47 3.86 -7.03
CA ILE A 50 -6.42 5.12 -6.25
C ILE A 50 -6.82 6.30 -7.13
N ASN A 51 -6.37 6.33 -8.38
CA ASN A 51 -6.77 7.36 -9.33
C ASN A 51 -8.28 7.37 -9.55
N ASP A 52 -8.90 6.20 -9.68
CA ASP A 52 -10.35 6.05 -9.85
C ASP A 52 -11.11 6.57 -8.62
N ILE A 53 -10.68 6.22 -7.39
CA ILE A 53 -11.25 6.78 -6.14
C ILE A 53 -11.18 8.30 -6.18
N TRP A 54 -10.04 8.85 -6.59
CA TRP A 54 -9.81 10.30 -6.68
C TRP A 54 -10.41 10.96 -7.92
N ASN A 55 -11.20 10.22 -8.70
CA ASN A 55 -11.84 10.66 -9.94
C ASN A 55 -10.83 11.25 -10.95
N LEU A 56 -9.66 10.62 -11.07
CA LEU A 56 -8.58 11.01 -11.96
C LEU A 56 -8.47 10.03 -13.12
N LYS A 57 -8.44 10.54 -14.35
CA LYS A 57 -8.15 9.75 -15.55
C LYS A 57 -6.87 10.24 -16.20
N VAL A 58 -5.95 9.33 -16.49
CA VAL A 58 -4.71 9.63 -17.20
C VAL A 58 -5.04 10.01 -18.65
N LYS A 59 -4.56 11.17 -19.11
CA LYS A 59 -4.62 11.57 -20.52
C LYS A 59 -3.65 10.71 -21.32
N THR A 60 -4.16 9.93 -22.28
CA THR A 60 -3.35 9.16 -23.24
C THR A 60 -2.91 9.98 -24.46
N GLU A 61 -3.42 11.20 -24.63
CA GLU A 61 -3.11 12.05 -25.78
C GLU A 61 -1.92 12.99 -25.49
N GLY A 62 -0.85 12.84 -26.28
CA GLY A 62 0.27 13.79 -26.32
C GLY A 62 1.45 13.52 -25.38
N ILE A 63 1.57 12.33 -24.79
CA ILE A 63 2.70 11.99 -23.91
C ILE A 63 4.00 11.95 -24.74
N GLY A 64 4.84 12.97 -24.59
CA GLY A 64 6.19 12.95 -25.15
C GLY A 64 7.03 11.85 -24.49
N ILE A 65 8.02 11.30 -25.21
CA ILE A 65 8.95 10.27 -24.68
C ILE A 65 9.57 10.72 -23.35
N TRP A 66 9.80 12.02 -23.17
CA TRP A 66 10.30 12.62 -21.93
C TRP A 66 9.35 12.52 -20.73
N ASP A 67 8.03 12.70 -20.94
CA ASP A 67 7.05 12.56 -19.86
C ASP A 67 6.87 11.09 -19.45
N PHE A 68 6.93 10.17 -20.43
CA PHE A 68 6.92 8.73 -20.16
C PHE A 68 8.14 8.28 -19.33
N VAL A 69 9.35 8.73 -19.69
CA VAL A 69 10.58 8.41 -18.93
C VAL A 69 10.53 9.02 -17.53
N ARG A 70 10.05 10.27 -17.39
CA ARG A 70 9.93 10.94 -16.08
C ARG A 70 8.92 10.24 -15.17
N GLN A 71 7.79 9.79 -15.70
CA GLN A 71 6.81 9.00 -14.95
C GLN A 71 7.43 7.68 -14.46
N ARG A 72 8.18 6.97 -15.31
CA ARG A 72 8.84 5.72 -14.92
C ARG A 72 9.91 5.93 -13.84
N LEU A 73 10.66 7.03 -13.92
CA LEU A 73 11.62 7.43 -12.89
C LEU A 73 10.95 7.78 -11.56
N LEU A 74 9.77 8.41 -11.57
CA LEU A 74 9.01 8.70 -10.36
C LEU A 74 8.46 7.42 -9.72
N SER A 75 7.90 6.49 -10.51
CA SER A 75 7.45 5.18 -10.02
C SER A 75 8.64 4.37 -9.47
N PHE A 76 9.79 4.39 -10.16
CA PHE A 76 11.01 3.73 -9.68
C PHE A 76 11.52 4.37 -8.38
N GLY A 77 11.51 5.70 -8.29
CA GLY A 77 11.88 6.44 -7.09
C GLY A 77 10.97 6.12 -5.89
N LEU A 78 9.67 5.93 -6.12
CA LEU A 78 8.73 5.48 -5.09
C LEU A 78 9.04 4.07 -4.61
N ILE A 79 9.23 3.12 -5.54
CA ILE A 79 9.58 1.74 -5.19
C ILE A 79 10.89 1.70 -4.39
N LEU A 80 11.90 2.46 -4.82
CA LEU A 80 13.19 2.56 -4.13
C LEU A 80 13.03 3.20 -2.74
N SER A 81 12.21 4.24 -2.61
CA SER A 81 11.94 4.91 -1.33
C SER A 81 11.24 3.98 -0.34
N VAL A 82 10.24 3.22 -0.81
CA VAL A 82 9.54 2.22 -0.01
C VAL A 82 10.51 1.11 0.41
N ALA A 83 11.30 0.58 -0.52
CA ALA A 83 12.30 -0.46 -0.23
C ALA A 83 13.33 0.01 0.80
N LEU A 84 13.85 1.22 0.65
CA LEU A 84 14.81 1.82 1.58
C LEU A 84 14.18 2.06 2.95
N LEU A 85 12.95 2.57 3.00
CA LEU A 85 12.21 2.79 4.24
C LEU A 85 12.01 1.47 5.00
N LEU A 86 11.66 0.39 4.30
CA LEU A 86 11.53 -0.94 4.90
C LEU A 86 12.87 -1.49 5.41
N LEU A 87 13.96 -1.28 4.66
CA LEU A 87 15.30 -1.69 5.07
C LEU A 87 15.76 -0.92 6.32
N ILE A 88 15.57 0.39 6.34
CA ILE A 88 15.87 1.23 7.51
C ILE A 88 15.03 0.76 8.70
N SER A 89 13.73 0.52 8.51
CA SER A 89 12.87 -0.01 9.57
C SER A 89 13.39 -1.34 10.10
N PHE A 90 13.80 -2.27 9.23
CA PHE A 90 14.34 -3.56 9.62
C PHE A 90 15.63 -3.40 10.45
N VAL A 91 16.56 -2.55 10.00
CA VAL A 91 17.81 -2.27 10.73
C VAL A 91 17.52 -1.65 12.10
N VAL A 92 16.61 -0.68 12.18
CA VAL A 92 16.24 -0.05 13.45
C VAL A 92 15.60 -1.07 14.40
N SER A 93 14.67 -1.90 13.91
CA SER A 93 14.06 -2.97 14.72
C SER A 93 15.11 -4.00 15.20
N ALA A 94 16.07 -4.37 14.35
CA ALA A 94 17.16 -5.28 14.72
C ALA A 94 18.07 -4.68 15.79
N LEU A 95 18.47 -3.41 15.64
CA LEU A 95 19.30 -2.70 16.62
C LEU A 95 18.56 -2.54 17.96
N LEU A 96 17.29 -2.17 17.92
CA LEU A 96 16.45 -2.10 19.13
C LEU A 96 16.45 -3.45 19.83
N SER A 97 16.19 -4.55 19.11
CA SER A 97 16.21 -5.91 19.67
C SER A 97 17.53 -6.27 20.35
N VAL A 98 18.67 -5.94 19.75
CA VAL A 98 19.98 -6.16 20.39
C VAL A 98 20.15 -5.33 21.66
N PHE A 99 19.76 -4.05 21.62
CA PHE A 99 19.85 -3.15 22.77
C PHE A 99 18.94 -3.58 23.93
N THR A 100 17.80 -4.22 23.61
CA THR A 100 16.87 -4.73 24.61
C THR A 100 17.43 -5.84 25.47
N GLY A 101 18.29 -6.71 24.90
CA GLY A 101 18.98 -7.76 25.64
C GLY A 101 19.95 -7.22 26.69
N TYR A 102 20.47 -6.01 26.49
CA TYR A 102 21.28 -5.30 27.49
C TYR A 102 20.41 -4.61 28.52
N LEU A 103 19.32 -3.96 28.10
CA LEU A 103 18.46 -3.18 28.99
C LEU A 103 17.63 -4.05 29.96
N GLN A 104 17.19 -5.24 29.52
CA GLN A 104 16.50 -6.21 30.38
C GLN A 104 17.36 -6.70 31.56
N ARG A 105 18.69 -6.64 31.45
CA ARG A 105 19.60 -7.00 32.55
C ARG A 105 19.69 -5.92 33.64
N LEU A 106 19.35 -4.67 33.32
CA LEU A 106 19.45 -3.52 34.22
C LEU A 106 18.09 -3.14 34.83
N LEU A 107 16.99 -3.25 34.09
CA LEU A 107 15.63 -2.91 34.54
C LEU A 107 14.62 -3.95 34.03
N PRO A 108 14.35 -5.02 34.81
CA PRO A 108 13.58 -6.18 34.34
C PRO A 108 12.14 -5.86 33.93
N GLU A 109 11.43 -5.00 34.67
CA GLU A 109 10.00 -4.73 34.43
C GLU A 109 9.74 -3.45 33.61
N VAL A 110 10.46 -2.35 33.90
CA VAL A 110 10.29 -1.07 33.18
C VAL A 110 10.83 -1.15 31.75
N GLY A 111 11.90 -1.94 31.54
CA GLY A 111 12.49 -2.12 30.22
C GLY A 111 11.51 -2.72 29.21
N LEU A 112 10.80 -3.78 29.60
CA LEU A 112 9.89 -4.51 28.71
C LEU A 112 8.74 -3.66 28.16
N VAL A 113 8.10 -2.85 29.02
CA VAL A 113 6.98 -1.99 28.61
C VAL A 113 7.47 -0.84 27.74
N ALA A 114 8.56 -0.17 28.14
CA ALA A 114 9.15 0.93 27.38
C ALA A 114 9.57 0.46 25.97
N ILE A 115 10.17 -0.72 25.87
CA ILE A 115 10.56 -1.34 24.60
C ILE A 115 9.37 -1.59 23.68
N LYS A 116 8.31 -2.23 24.20
CA LYS A 116 7.09 -2.50 23.42
C LYS A 116 6.44 -1.21 22.95
N ALA A 117 6.46 -0.16 23.78
CA ALA A 117 5.96 1.15 23.40
C ALA A 117 6.82 1.77 22.28
N VAL A 118 8.14 1.71 22.38
CA VAL A 118 9.05 2.22 21.33
C VAL A 118 8.86 1.47 20.01
N ASP A 119 8.79 0.14 20.04
CA ASP A 119 8.56 -0.68 18.84
C ASP A 119 7.19 -0.36 18.20
N PHE A 120 6.15 -0.23 19.02
CA PHE A 120 4.82 0.16 18.55
C PHE A 120 4.82 1.56 17.90
N VAL A 121 5.44 2.55 18.56
CA VAL A 121 5.54 3.92 18.02
C VAL A 121 6.35 3.93 16.73
N LEU A 122 7.48 3.21 16.69
CA LEU A 122 8.29 3.08 15.48
C LEU A 122 7.48 2.45 14.34
N SER A 123 6.80 1.34 14.61
CA SER A 123 5.92 0.69 13.63
C SER A 123 4.86 1.66 13.13
N LEU A 124 4.22 2.42 14.02
CA LEU A 124 3.19 3.40 13.64
C LEU A 124 3.77 4.51 12.76
N VAL A 125 4.93 5.06 13.10
CA VAL A 125 5.60 6.10 12.30
C VAL A 125 5.99 5.56 10.93
N VAL A 126 6.63 4.39 10.87
CA VAL A 126 7.06 3.76 9.62
C VAL A 126 5.86 3.46 8.72
N THR A 127 4.80 2.85 9.28
CA THR A 127 3.58 2.53 8.52
C THR A 127 2.85 3.80 8.06
N THR A 128 2.83 4.85 8.89
CA THR A 128 2.26 6.16 8.49
C THR A 128 3.06 6.78 7.35
N LEU A 129 4.39 6.76 7.42
CA LEU A 129 5.24 7.25 6.34
C LEU A 129 5.06 6.45 5.06
N LEU A 130 4.91 5.12 5.16
CA LEU A 130 4.66 4.23 4.04
C LEU A 130 3.36 4.60 3.32
N PHE A 131 2.23 4.66 4.04
CA PHE A 131 0.94 5.06 3.44
C PHE A 131 0.97 6.50 2.95
N GLY A 132 1.66 7.39 3.66
CA GLY A 132 1.84 8.77 3.22
C GLY A 132 2.59 8.85 1.89
N MET A 133 3.62 8.04 1.69
CA MET A 133 4.31 7.94 0.40
C MET A 133 3.42 7.36 -0.69
N ILE A 134 2.65 6.32 -0.39
CA ILE A 134 1.70 5.71 -1.33
C ILE A 134 0.69 6.77 -1.80
N TYR A 135 -0.01 7.43 -0.88
CA TYR A 135 -1.02 8.43 -1.24
C TYR A 135 -0.42 9.69 -1.86
N ARG A 136 0.81 10.08 -1.50
CA ARG A 136 1.41 11.30 -2.06
C ARG A 136 1.95 11.13 -3.48
N PHE A 137 2.58 9.99 -3.75
CA PHE A 137 3.43 9.81 -4.94
C PHE A 137 2.87 8.84 -5.96
N LEU A 138 2.17 7.80 -5.52
CA LEU A 138 1.61 6.80 -6.40
C LEU A 138 0.52 7.35 -7.33
N PRO A 139 -0.49 8.10 -6.83
CA PRO A 139 -1.53 8.64 -7.69
C PRO A 139 -1.04 9.78 -8.58
N ASP A 140 -1.77 10.00 -9.67
CA ASP A 140 -1.51 11.06 -10.66
C ASP A 140 -2.07 12.42 -10.23
N ALA A 141 -1.93 12.72 -8.94
CA ALA A 141 -2.47 13.91 -8.30
C ALA A 141 -1.39 14.72 -7.55
N ILE A 142 -1.68 16.01 -7.40
CA ILE A 142 -0.91 16.93 -6.58
C ILE A 142 -1.72 17.18 -5.31
N ILE A 143 -1.20 16.69 -4.19
CA ILE A 143 -1.80 16.83 -2.85
C ILE A 143 -0.75 17.34 -1.87
N ARG A 144 -1.15 18.09 -0.84
CA ARG A 144 -0.23 18.60 0.18
C ARG A 144 0.09 17.52 1.21
N TRP A 145 1.31 17.55 1.75
CA TRP A 145 1.76 16.63 2.80
C TRP A 145 0.91 16.68 4.08
N ARG A 146 0.34 17.85 4.41
CA ARG A 146 -0.52 18.02 5.60
C ARG A 146 -1.83 17.25 5.45
N ASP A 147 -2.40 17.26 4.25
CA ASP A 147 -3.69 16.60 3.95
C ASP A 147 -3.50 15.08 3.88
N VAL A 148 -2.40 14.63 3.26
CA VAL A 148 -2.02 13.21 3.22
C VAL A 148 -1.69 12.64 4.60
N GLY A 149 -1.05 13.43 5.47
CA GLY A 149 -0.58 12.96 6.77
C GLY A 149 -1.69 12.42 7.67
N VAL A 150 -2.86 13.04 7.64
CA VAL A 150 -4.02 12.62 8.45
C VAL A 150 -4.58 11.29 7.93
N GLY A 151 -4.81 11.18 6.62
CA GLY A 151 -5.29 9.95 6.01
C GLY A 151 -4.30 8.79 6.19
N ALA A 152 -3.01 9.04 5.98
CA ALA A 152 -1.96 8.05 6.19
C ALA A 152 -1.86 7.55 7.62
N PHE A 153 -2.05 8.43 8.62
CA PHE A 153 -2.05 8.04 10.03
C PHE A 153 -3.25 7.14 10.38
N ILE A 154 -4.44 7.48 9.89
CA ILE A 154 -5.65 6.68 10.09
C ILE A 154 -5.49 5.30 9.44
N THR A 155 -4.99 5.25 8.20
CA THR A 155 -4.70 3.98 7.53
C THR A 155 -3.68 3.17 8.30
N ALA A 156 -2.61 3.80 8.81
CA ALA A 156 -1.59 3.11 9.59
C ALA A 156 -2.13 2.53 10.90
N ALA A 157 -2.98 3.28 11.60
CA ALA A 157 -3.65 2.80 12.80
C ALA A 157 -4.53 1.57 12.50
N LEU A 158 -5.33 1.62 11.43
CA LEU A 158 -6.15 0.49 10.98
C LEU A 158 -5.31 -0.71 10.52
N PHE A 159 -4.18 -0.46 9.85
CA PHE A 159 -3.26 -1.52 9.41
C PHE A 159 -2.66 -2.26 10.61
N ILE A 160 -2.21 -1.52 11.62
CA ILE A 160 -1.63 -2.09 12.84
C ILE A 160 -2.69 -2.85 13.63
N LEU A 161 -3.89 -2.28 13.77
CA LEU A 161 -5.03 -2.96 14.38
C LEU A 161 -5.32 -4.29 13.67
N GLY A 162 -5.37 -4.29 12.34
CA GLY A 162 -5.54 -5.50 11.54
C GLY A 162 -4.45 -6.54 11.79
N LYS A 163 -3.19 -6.10 11.87
CA LYS A 163 -2.04 -6.97 12.16
C LYS A 163 -2.19 -7.66 13.52
N TYR A 164 -2.69 -6.94 14.52
CA TYR A 164 -3.00 -7.53 15.83
C TYR A 164 -4.21 -8.47 15.78
N LEU A 165 -5.28 -8.10 15.06
CA LEU A 165 -6.47 -8.95 14.91
C LEU A 165 -6.13 -10.27 14.23
N ILE A 166 -5.36 -10.27 13.14
CA ILE A 166 -4.96 -11.51 12.46
C ILE A 166 -4.02 -12.35 13.31
N SER A 167 -3.08 -11.71 14.02
CA SER A 167 -2.18 -12.41 14.95
C SER A 167 -2.96 -13.09 16.07
N PHE A 168 -3.98 -12.40 16.62
CA PHE A 168 -4.87 -12.94 17.64
C PHE A 168 -5.75 -14.08 17.10
N TYR A 169 -6.27 -13.92 15.88
CA TYR A 169 -7.06 -14.96 15.22
C TYR A 169 -6.23 -16.23 15.02
N ILE A 170 -4.99 -16.12 14.52
CA ILE A 170 -4.11 -17.28 14.32
C ILE A 170 -3.76 -17.94 15.66
N SER A 171 -3.52 -17.16 16.72
CA SER A 171 -3.14 -17.71 18.03
C SER A 171 -4.29 -18.42 18.74
N GLN A 172 -5.53 -17.92 18.62
CA GLN A 172 -6.69 -18.47 19.34
C GLN A 172 -7.51 -19.47 18.52
N ALA A 173 -7.73 -19.21 17.23
CA ALA A 173 -8.68 -19.98 16.42
C ALA A 173 -8.12 -21.28 15.84
N ASN A 174 -6.80 -21.52 15.97
CA ASN A 174 -6.07 -22.66 15.40
C ASN A 174 -6.62 -23.07 14.02
N PRO A 175 -6.57 -22.18 13.00
CA PRO A 175 -7.25 -22.37 11.72
C PRO A 175 -6.77 -23.63 10.96
N GLY A 176 -5.60 -24.17 11.30
CA GLY A 176 -5.10 -25.44 10.79
C GLY A 176 -5.91 -26.66 11.24
N SER A 177 -6.71 -26.56 12.30
CA SER A 177 -7.54 -27.67 12.80
C SER A 177 -8.85 -27.83 12.03
N ALA A 178 -9.50 -26.72 11.65
CA ALA A 178 -10.78 -26.74 10.94
C ALA A 178 -10.62 -26.85 9.41
N PHE A 179 -9.57 -26.23 8.85
CA PHE A 179 -9.34 -26.15 7.41
C PHE A 179 -8.07 -26.87 6.94
N GLY A 180 -7.36 -27.56 7.83
CA GLY A 180 -6.14 -28.30 7.48
C GLY A 180 -5.11 -27.42 6.77
N ALA A 181 -4.51 -27.95 5.70
CA ALA A 181 -3.55 -27.24 4.86
C ALA A 181 -4.15 -26.00 4.14
N ALA A 182 -5.47 -25.92 3.97
CA ALA A 182 -6.14 -24.77 3.32
C ALA A 182 -6.30 -23.56 4.25
N GLY A 183 -6.15 -23.74 5.57
CA GLY A 183 -6.32 -22.66 6.55
C GLY A 183 -5.33 -21.49 6.34
N SER A 184 -4.10 -21.77 5.92
CA SER A 184 -3.09 -20.74 5.64
C SER A 184 -3.45 -19.88 4.42
N ALA A 185 -4.00 -20.49 3.36
CA ALA A 185 -4.46 -19.78 2.17
C ALA A 185 -5.64 -18.87 2.48
N ILE A 186 -6.61 -19.33 3.28
CA ILE A 186 -7.77 -18.52 3.71
C ILE A 186 -7.30 -17.32 4.53
N VAL A 187 -6.41 -17.54 5.51
CA VAL A 187 -5.84 -16.45 6.33
C VAL A 187 -5.12 -15.42 5.47
N LEU A 188 -4.34 -15.87 4.48
CA LEU A 188 -3.66 -14.99 3.53
C LEU A 188 -4.66 -14.18 2.69
N LEU A 189 -5.73 -14.81 2.19
CA LEU A 189 -6.76 -14.13 1.41
C LEU A 189 -7.50 -13.07 2.24
N VAL A 190 -7.87 -13.41 3.47
CA VAL A 190 -8.49 -12.45 4.41
C VAL A 190 -7.55 -11.29 4.70
N TRP A 191 -6.26 -11.57 4.92
CA TRP A 191 -5.26 -10.54 5.16
C TRP A 191 -5.08 -9.59 3.98
N ILE A 192 -4.97 -10.15 2.76
CA ILE A 192 -4.87 -9.35 1.52
C ILE A 192 -6.13 -8.51 1.34
N ASN A 193 -7.32 -9.10 1.49
CA ASN A 193 -8.59 -8.40 1.34
C ASN A 193 -8.72 -7.26 2.36
N TYR A 194 -8.43 -7.53 3.64
CA TYR A 194 -8.41 -6.52 4.68
C TYR A 194 -7.42 -5.38 4.35
N SER A 195 -6.21 -5.72 3.91
CA SER A 195 -5.18 -4.75 3.54
C SER A 195 -5.61 -3.86 2.37
N SER A 196 -6.28 -4.42 1.37
CA SER A 196 -6.84 -3.64 0.25
C SER A 196 -7.94 -2.69 0.73
N LEU A 197 -8.87 -3.16 1.57
CA LEU A 197 -9.96 -2.34 2.09
C LEU A 197 -9.45 -1.12 2.85
N ILE A 198 -8.48 -1.28 3.75
CA ILE A 198 -7.93 -0.15 4.51
C ILE A 198 -7.15 0.82 3.62
N ILE A 199 -6.45 0.33 2.59
CA ILE A 199 -5.72 1.18 1.63
C ILE A 199 -6.71 2.07 0.87
N PHE A 200 -7.79 1.49 0.36
CA PHE A 200 -8.80 2.21 -0.42
C PHE A 200 -9.62 3.14 0.47
N PHE A 201 -10.05 2.69 1.64
CA PHE A 201 -10.72 3.53 2.63
C PHE A 201 -9.86 4.74 3.02
N GLY A 202 -8.57 4.53 3.27
CA GLY A 202 -7.65 5.62 3.58
C GLY A 202 -7.42 6.59 2.43
N ALA A 203 -7.43 6.09 1.18
CA ALA A 203 -7.33 6.93 0.00
C ALA A 203 -8.58 7.83 -0.16
N GLU A 204 -9.77 7.26 0.00
CA GLU A 204 -11.04 7.99 -0.04
C GLU A 204 -11.14 9.01 1.10
N PHE A 205 -10.78 8.60 2.32
CA PHE A 205 -10.71 9.52 3.46
C PHE A 205 -9.75 10.69 3.20
N THR A 206 -8.59 10.43 2.60
CA THR A 206 -7.60 11.47 2.27
C THR A 206 -8.18 12.48 1.28
N GLN A 207 -8.95 12.02 0.29
CA GLN A 207 -9.61 12.90 -0.69
C GLN A 207 -10.68 13.76 -0.04
N GLU A 208 -11.61 13.15 0.70
CA GLU A 208 -12.68 13.89 1.38
C GLU A 208 -12.13 14.89 2.40
N PHE A 209 -11.08 14.49 3.13
CA PHE A 209 -10.40 15.39 4.06
C PHE A 209 -9.74 16.59 3.34
N ALA A 210 -9.09 16.34 2.19
CA ALA A 210 -8.48 17.39 1.38
C ALA A 210 -9.53 18.32 0.74
N ASP A 211 -10.66 17.79 0.28
CA ASP A 211 -11.76 18.56 -0.31
C ASP A 211 -12.54 19.39 0.73
N ALA A 212 -12.64 18.90 1.98
CA ALA A 212 -13.36 19.59 3.07
C ALA A 212 -12.51 20.61 3.86
N PHE A 213 -11.25 20.27 4.18
CA PHE A 213 -10.40 21.07 5.09
C PHE A 213 -9.09 21.57 4.45
N GLY A 214 -8.71 21.02 3.30
CA GLY A 214 -7.42 21.26 2.65
C GLY A 214 -7.53 22.01 1.34
N GLN A 215 -6.61 21.71 0.41
CA GLN A 215 -6.77 22.09 -0.99
C GLN A 215 -7.35 20.91 -1.77
N ARG A 216 -8.35 21.20 -2.60
CA ARG A 216 -8.89 20.21 -3.55
C ARG A 216 -7.76 19.56 -4.35
N ILE A 217 -7.82 18.24 -4.45
CA ILE A 217 -6.84 17.45 -5.19
C ILE A 217 -6.81 17.92 -6.64
N GLN A 218 -5.62 18.31 -7.10
CA GLN A 218 -5.41 18.74 -8.49
C GLN A 218 -4.80 17.62 -9.30
N PRO A 219 -5.29 17.32 -10.52
CA PRO A 219 -4.64 16.39 -11.42
C PRO A 219 -3.24 16.88 -11.79
N LYS A 220 -2.28 15.96 -11.97
CA LYS A 220 -0.99 16.28 -12.61
C LYS A 220 -1.21 16.68 -14.09
N SER A 221 -0.20 17.23 -14.74
CA SER A 221 -0.28 17.74 -16.13
C SER A 221 -0.81 16.71 -17.14
N HIS A 222 -0.56 15.42 -16.90
CA HIS A 222 -0.99 14.30 -17.72
C HIS A 222 -2.29 13.63 -17.24
N ALA A 223 -3.05 14.24 -16.33
CA ALA A 223 -4.32 13.70 -15.82
C ALA A 223 -5.46 14.73 -15.94
N VAL A 224 -6.70 14.24 -15.95
CA VAL A 224 -7.93 15.06 -15.83
C VAL A 224 -8.77 14.56 -14.68
N ARG A 225 -9.46 15.50 -14.02
CA ARG A 225 -10.57 15.14 -13.14
C ARG A 225 -11.78 14.81 -14.00
N VAL A 226 -12.45 13.70 -13.70
CA VAL A 226 -13.67 13.26 -14.38
C VAL A 226 -14.83 13.41 -13.40
N GLU A 227 -15.96 13.91 -13.86
CA GLU A 227 -17.21 13.87 -13.09
C GLU A 227 -18.14 12.86 -13.77
N LEU A 228 -18.59 11.83 -13.03
CA LEU A 228 -19.55 10.87 -13.56
C LEU A 228 -20.91 11.58 -13.68
N ARG A 229 -21.35 11.81 -14.92
CA ARG A 229 -22.65 12.39 -15.23
C ARG A 229 -23.48 11.38 -15.99
N GLU A 230 -24.63 10.99 -15.45
CA GLU A 230 -25.63 10.23 -16.18
C GLU A 230 -26.24 11.13 -17.28
N VAL A 231 -26.11 10.69 -18.52
CA VAL A 231 -26.67 11.39 -19.70
C VAL A 231 -28.06 10.82 -19.96
N PRO A 232 -29.14 11.63 -19.83
CA PRO A 232 -30.49 11.18 -20.15
C PRO A 232 -30.62 10.79 -21.64
N PRO A 233 -31.49 9.83 -22.00
CA PRO A 233 -31.74 9.51 -23.40
C PRO A 233 -32.29 10.74 -24.15
N GLY A 234 -31.51 11.30 -25.08
CA GLY A 234 -31.92 12.45 -25.91
C GLY A 234 -30.93 13.61 -26.00
N GLU A 235 -29.84 13.63 -25.21
CA GLU A 235 -28.83 14.69 -25.26
C GLU A 235 -27.94 14.57 -26.52
N SER A 236 -27.86 15.64 -27.33
CA SER A 236 -27.09 15.66 -28.58
C SER A 236 -25.58 15.74 -28.32
N GLU A 237 -24.72 15.19 -29.20
CA GLU A 237 -23.25 15.26 -29.02
C GLU A 237 -22.71 16.70 -28.93
N GLY A 238 -23.39 17.66 -29.57
CA GLY A 238 -23.07 19.09 -29.47
C GLY A 238 -23.35 19.68 -28.09
N GLU A 239 -24.42 19.24 -27.41
CA GLU A 239 -24.71 19.64 -26.03
C GLU A 239 -23.72 19.02 -25.05
N LYS A 240 -23.34 17.74 -25.26
CA LYS A 240 -22.31 17.05 -24.48
C LYS A 240 -20.94 17.75 -24.56
N ALA A 241 -20.55 18.21 -25.76
CA ALA A 241 -19.30 18.92 -25.97
C ALA A 241 -19.29 20.33 -25.38
N SER A 242 -20.47 20.95 -25.21
CA SER A 242 -20.57 22.33 -24.71
C SER A 242 -20.33 22.47 -23.20
N GLY A 243 -20.41 21.36 -22.44
CA GLY A 243 -20.30 21.35 -20.97
C GLY A 243 -21.37 22.17 -20.24
N ARG A 244 -22.37 22.70 -20.94
CA ARG A 244 -23.46 23.47 -20.33
C ARG A 244 -24.47 22.53 -19.66
N PRO A 245 -25.04 22.92 -18.50
CA PRO A 245 -26.20 22.23 -17.98
C PRO A 245 -27.33 22.29 -19.01
N PRO A 246 -28.14 21.22 -19.15
CA PRO A 246 -29.17 21.14 -20.16
C PRO A 246 -30.16 22.28 -19.95
N SER A 247 -30.61 22.91 -21.03
CA SER A 247 -31.68 23.91 -20.91
C SER A 247 -32.92 23.20 -20.40
N THR A 248 -33.25 23.40 -19.12
CA THR A 248 -34.50 22.91 -18.53
C THR A 248 -35.64 23.45 -19.38
N GLY A 249 -36.29 22.54 -20.10
CA GLY A 249 -37.22 22.87 -21.16
C GLY A 249 -38.30 23.84 -20.72
N SER A 250 -38.59 24.75 -21.64
CA SER A 250 -39.73 25.66 -21.73
C SER A 250 -40.96 25.22 -20.94
N TRP A 251 -41.45 26.10 -20.08
CA TRP A 251 -42.80 26.05 -19.50
C TRP A 251 -43.83 25.90 -20.64
N LYS A 252 -44.42 24.71 -20.77
CA LYS A 252 -45.64 24.52 -21.55
C LYS A 252 -46.82 24.95 -20.68
N GLY A 253 -47.32 26.15 -20.94
CA GLY A 253 -48.68 26.57 -20.60
C GLY A 253 -49.69 25.98 -21.57
#